data_AF-A0A0U2P0M5-F1
#
_entry.id   AF-A0A0U2P0M5-F1
#
_cell.length_a   1.000
_cell.length_b   1.000
_cell.length_c   1.000
_cell.angle_alpha   90.00
_cell.angle_beta   90.00
_cell.angle_gamma   90.00
#
_symmetry.space_group_name_H-M   'P 1'
#
loop_
_entity.id
_entity.type
_entity.pdbx_description
1 polymer ?
#
loop_
_entity_poly.entity_id
_entity_poly.type
_entity_poly.pdbx_seq_one_letter_code
_entity_poly.pdbx_strand_id
1 'polypeptide(L)' 'MQRLTFGRRLSYNTKSNKRAIVKTPGGHLVYHYKKKAGTLPKCGDCKVKLHGITPSRPMER' A
#
# COMPACT_ATOMS: atom_id res chain seq x y z
N MET A 1 23.34 -12.91 -1.90
CA MET A 1 22.08 -12.21 -1.55
C MET A 1 22.01 -10.90 -2.33
N GLN A 2 20.94 -10.65 -3.08
CA GLN A 2 20.81 -9.42 -3.87
C GLN A 2 20.29 -8.27 -2.98
N ARG A 3 21.02 -7.14 -2.94
CA ARG A 3 20.60 -5.91 -2.25
C ARG A 3 19.77 -5.04 -3.20
N LEU A 4 18.90 -4.20 -2.66
CA LEU A 4 17.94 -3.39 -3.41
C LEU A 4 18.06 -1.91 -3.07
N THR A 5 17.82 -1.06 -4.06
CA THR A 5 17.81 0.40 -3.94
C THR A 5 16.38 0.94 -4.11
N PHE A 6 16.10 2.09 -3.50
CA PHE A 6 14.80 2.76 -3.66
C PHE A 6 14.70 3.40 -5.04
N GLY A 7 13.58 3.17 -5.75
CA GLY A 7 13.24 3.85 -7.00
C GLY A 7 12.60 5.24 -6.83
N ARG A 8 12.45 5.73 -5.58
CA ARG A 8 11.95 7.06 -5.25
C ARG A 8 13.00 7.85 -4.48
N ARG A 9 12.92 9.18 -4.52
CA ARG A 9 13.77 10.09 -3.73
C ARG A 9 13.58 9.93 -2.22
N LEU A 10 12.41 9.45 -1.77
CA LEU A 10 12.11 9.25 -0.36
C LEU A 10 12.91 8.07 0.21
N SER A 11 13.91 8.40 1.04
CA SER A 11 14.85 7.43 1.64
C SER A 11 14.34 6.78 2.93
N TYR A 12 13.44 7.44 3.66
CA TYR A 12 12.99 6.99 4.98
C TYR A 12 11.91 5.90 4.92
N ASN A 13 11.82 5.10 5.99
CA ASN A 13 10.78 4.08 6.17
C ASN A 13 9.49 4.66 6.75
N THR A 14 8.83 5.53 6.00
CA THR A 14 7.54 6.11 6.40
C THR A 14 6.36 5.22 5.98
N LYS A 15 5.18 5.43 6.58
CA LYS A 15 3.96 4.64 6.26
C LYS A 15 3.54 4.73 4.78
N SER A 16 3.87 5.83 4.08
CA SER A 16 3.63 6.01 2.65
C SER A 16 4.69 5.36 1.75
N ASN A 17 5.84 4.98 2.30
CA ASN A 17 6.99 4.42 1.57
C ASN A 17 7.20 2.93 1.85
N LYS A 18 6.15 2.22 2.28
CA LYS A 18 6.19 0.77 2.44
C LYS A 18 6.39 0.10 1.08
N ARG A 19 7.17 -0.97 1.06
CA ARG A 19 7.57 -1.70 -0.14
C ARG A 19 7.38 -3.21 0.04
N ALA A 20 7.17 -3.92 -1.06
CA ALA A 20 7.37 -5.36 -1.15
C ALA A 20 8.53 -5.66 -2.09
N ILE A 21 9.27 -6.72 -1.78
CA ILE A 21 10.25 -7.31 -2.68
C ILE A 21 9.48 -8.26 -3.60
N VAL A 22 9.59 -8.05 -4.90
CA VAL A 22 8.95 -8.89 -5.92
C VAL A 22 10.02 -9.40 -6.87
N LYS A 23 9.93 -10.67 -7.25
CA LYS A 23 10.76 -11.24 -8.31
C LYS A 23 10.13 -10.91 -9.65
N THR A 24 10.83 -10.18 -10.49
CA THR A 24 10.35 -9.84 -11.83
C THR A 24 10.47 -11.04 -12.77
N PRO A 25 9.74 -11.08 -13.89
CA PRO A 25 9.88 -12.14 -14.89
C PRO A 25 11.32 -12.31 -15.41
N GLY A 26 12.10 -11.22 -15.46
CA GLY A 26 13.53 -11.27 -15.81
C GLY A 26 14.45 -11.85 -14.74
N GLY A 27 13.90 -12.34 -13.62
CA GLY A 27 14.66 -13.03 -12.57
C GLY A 27 15.32 -12.13 -11.52
N HIS A 28 15.20 -10.80 -11.64
CA HIS A 28 15.75 -9.84 -10.69
C HIS A 28 14.78 -9.53 -9.55
N LEU A 29 15.31 -9.25 -8.35
CA LEU A 29 14.50 -8.72 -7.25
C LEU A 29 14.36 -7.20 -7.39
N VAL A 30 13.14 -6.68 -7.23
CA VAL A 30 12.85 -5.24 -7.31
C VAL A 30 11.86 -4.83 -6.22
N TYR A 31 11.93 -3.57 -5.76
CA TYR A 31 10.92 -3.01 -4.86
C TYR A 31 9.69 -2.53 -5.62
N HIS A 32 8.53 -3.05 -5.23
CA HIS A 32 7.23 -2.46 -5.57
C HIS A 32 6.70 -1.63 -4.40
N TYR A 33 6.37 -0.37 -4.68
CA TYR A 33 5.83 0.55 -3.68
C TYR A 33 4.34 0.28 -3.44
N LYS A 34 3.98 0.05 -2.17
CA LYS A 34 2.58 -0.14 -1.77
C LYS A 34 1.95 1.19 -1.40
N LYS A 35 0.75 1.46 -1.90
CA LYS A 35 -0.09 2.55 -1.39
C LYS A 35 -0.56 2.21 0.03
N LYS A 36 -0.98 3.23 0.79
CA LYS A 36 -1.63 3.02 2.10
C LYS A 36 -2.96 2.28 1.86
N ALA A 37 -3.30 1.34 2.74
CA ALA A 37 -4.57 0.64 2.68
C ALA A 37 -5.74 1.64 2.87
N GLY A 38 -6.80 1.45 2.08
CA GLY A 38 -8.05 2.17 2.26
C GLY A 38 -8.73 1.79 3.57
N THR A 39 -9.50 2.70 4.14
CA THR A 39 -10.31 2.44 5.34
C THR A 39 -11.74 2.14 4.94
N LEU A 40 -12.35 1.14 5.58
CA LEU A 40 -13.77 0.86 5.39
C LEU A 40 -14.62 2.01 5.91
N PRO A 41 -15.67 2.42 5.17
CA PRO A 41 -16.63 3.39 5.67
C PRO A 41 -17.38 2.82 6.88
N LYS A 42 -17.75 3.73 7.78
CA LYS A 42 -18.45 3.41 9.02
C LYS A 42 -19.85 4.01 8.98
N CYS A 43 -20.78 3.38 9.70
CA CYS A 43 -22.09 3.94 10.00
C CYS A 43 -21.92 5.27 10.75
N GLY A 44 -22.70 6.30 10.38
CA GLY A 44 -22.64 7.63 10.99
C GLY A 44 -23.00 7.61 12.48
N ASP A 45 -23.98 6.79 12.85
CA ASP A 45 -24.52 6.74 14.20
C ASP A 45 -23.75 5.74 15.07
N CYS A 46 -23.68 4.47 14.64
CA CYS A 46 -23.12 3.38 15.44
C CYS A 46 -21.59 3.25 15.31
N LYS A 47 -20.95 3.92 14.33
CA LYS A 47 -19.51 3.82 14.03
C LYS A 47 -19.00 2.40 13.71
N VAL A 48 -19.90 1.46 13.47
CA VAL A 48 -19.62 0.08 13.02
C VAL A 48 -19.25 0.09 11.53
N LYS A 49 -18.41 -0.85 11.10
CA LYS A 49 -18.01 -1.01 9.70
C LYS A 49 -19.22 -1.43 8.87
N LEU A 50 -19.44 -0.77 7.74
CA LEU A 50 -20.50 -1.16 6.82
C LEU A 50 -20.07 -2.39 6.02
N HIS A 51 -20.86 -3.45 6.08
CA HIS A 51 -20.65 -4.67 5.31
C HIS A 51 -21.05 -4.45 3.84
N GLY A 52 -20.39 -5.15 2.92
CA GLY A 52 -20.68 -5.06 1.49
C GLY A 52 -19.99 -3.91 0.74
N ILE A 53 -19.33 -2.97 1.44
CA ILE A 53 -18.58 -1.88 0.79
C ILE A 53 -17.08 -2.23 0.71
N THR A 54 -16.49 -2.05 -0.46
CA THR A 54 -15.04 -2.24 -0.67
C THR A 54 -14.25 -1.09 -0.03
N PRO A 55 -13.14 -1.39 0.67
CA PRO A 55 -12.29 -0.34 1.24
C PRO A 55 -11.50 0.35 0.13
N SER A 56 -11.63 1.67 0.02
CA SER A 56 -10.88 2.49 -0.93
C SER A 56 -10.23 3.68 -0.23
N ARG A 57 -9.35 4.38 -0.95
CA ARG A 57 -8.85 5.69 -0.52
C ARG A 57 -9.85 6.76 -0.94
N PRO A 58 -9.94 7.90 -0.25
CA PRO A 58 -10.95 8.92 -0.54
C PRO A 58 -11.00 9.40 -2.00
N MET A 59 -9.86 9.42 -2.70
CA MET A 59 -9.74 9.83 -4.10
C MET A 59 -9.91 8.68 -5.11
N GLU A 60 -9.90 7.42 -4.64
CA GLU A 60 -10.05 6.22 -5.49
C GLU A 60 -11.46 5.61 -5.37
N ARG A 61 -12.40 6.29 -4.69
CA ARG A 61 -13.78 5.85 -4.50
C ARG A 61 -14.64 6.19 -5.71
#